data_AF-X6MPA2-F1
#
_entry.id   AF-X6MPA2-F1
#
_cell.length_a   1.000
_cell.length_b   1.000
_cell.length_c   1.000
_cell.angle_alpha   90.00
_cell.angle_beta   90.00
_cell.angle_gamma   90.00
#
_symmetry.space_group_name_H-M   'P 1'
#
loop_
_entity.id
_entity.type
_entity.pdbx_description
1 polymer ?
#
loop_
_entity_poly.entity_id
_entity_poly.type
_entity_poly.pdbx_seq_one_letter_code
_entity_poly.pdbx_strand_id
1 'polypeptide(L)'
;MEDSHFRTVQEVLEFFGTDPKNGLTSAQSKPIAKSNEEEEEEKKKKKNKKPNKMKQNKNGKNIELPPPPKTSWISLVIKQFQDMLVLILLGAAVISFVLSWLEEGKSYWETIVEPSVILLILICNAVVGVWQESSAEEAIE
;
A
#
# COMPACT_ATOMS: atom_id res chain seq x y z
N MET A 1 6.79 9.72 25.26
CA MET A 1 8.22 9.87 25.54
C MET A 1 8.93 8.70 24.86
N GLU A 2 9.69 8.97 23.81
CA GLU A 2 10.30 7.95 22.93
C GLU A 2 11.29 7.05 23.69
N ASP A 3 12.02 7.64 24.64
CA ASP A 3 13.02 6.94 25.48
C ASP A 3 12.47 6.37 26.79
N SER A 4 11.14 6.18 26.90
CA SER A 4 10.51 5.71 28.15
C SER A 4 11.04 4.37 28.67
N HIS A 5 11.59 3.54 27.78
CA HIS A 5 12.16 2.23 28.11
C HIS A 5 13.53 2.30 28.80
N PHE A 6 14.21 3.45 28.79
CA PHE A 6 15.47 3.68 29.51
C PHE A 6 15.28 4.45 30.83
N ARG A 7 14.03 4.79 31.18
CA ARG A 7 13.70 5.71 32.28
C ARG A 7 13.00 4.96 33.41
N THR A 8 13.10 5.46 34.63
CA THR A 8 12.41 4.86 35.77
C THR A 8 10.92 5.21 35.74
N VAL A 9 10.10 4.40 36.42
CA VAL A 9 8.64 4.62 36.49
C VAL A 9 8.31 5.99 37.08
N GLN A 10 9.07 6.45 38.08
CA GLN A 10 8.85 7.78 38.67
C GLN A 10 9.13 8.91 37.68
N GLU A 11 10.19 8.79 36.88
CA GLU A 11 10.59 9.79 35.89
C GLU A 11 9.58 9.89 34.73
N VAL A 12 9.00 8.77 34.32
CA VAL A 12 7.92 8.75 33.31
C VAL A 12 6.63 9.36 33.86
N LEU A 13 6.26 9.07 35.11
CA LEU A 13 5.08 9.66 35.77
C LEU A 13 5.23 11.16 35.98
N GLU A 14 6.43 11.62 36.33
CA GLU A 14 6.77 13.04 36.47
C GLU A 14 6.74 13.76 35.11
N PHE A 15 7.30 13.14 34.06
CA PHE A 15 7.27 13.68 32.70
C PHE A 15 5.84 13.93 32.18
N PHE A 16 4.89 13.05 32.50
CA PHE A 16 3.49 13.20 32.11
C PHE A 16 2.63 13.93 33.16
N GLY A 17 3.15 14.20 34.36
CA GLY A 17 2.42 14.82 35.46
C GLY A 17 1.18 14.01 35.87
N THR A 18 1.27 12.68 35.86
CA THR A 18 0.14 11.77 36.09
C THR A 18 0.25 11.04 37.42
N ASP A 19 -0.86 10.94 38.14
CA ASP A 19 -0.93 10.11 39.35
C ASP A 19 -1.09 8.62 38.99
N PRO A 20 -0.29 7.71 39.57
CA PRO A 20 -0.35 6.28 39.26
C PRO A 20 -1.67 5.62 39.66
N LYS A 21 -2.46 6.25 40.54
CA LYS A 21 -3.77 5.74 41.00
C LYS A 21 -4.96 6.33 40.25
N ASN A 22 -4.85 7.58 39.78
CA ASN A 22 -5.97 8.35 39.23
C ASN A 22 -5.83 8.64 37.73
N GLY A 23 -4.66 8.41 37.13
CA GLY A 23 -4.41 8.63 35.71
C GLY A 23 -4.45 10.11 35.30
N LEU A 24 -4.71 10.37 34.02
CA LEU A 24 -4.86 11.71 33.45
C LEU A 24 -6.22 12.31 33.80
N THR A 25 -6.23 13.58 34.19
CA THR A 25 -7.49 14.31 34.46
C THR A 25 -8.26 14.60 33.16
N SER A 26 -9.58 14.73 33.25
CA SER A 26 -10.44 15.04 32.07
C SER A 26 -10.13 16.40 31.44
N ALA A 27 -9.46 17.31 32.17
CA ALA A 27 -8.96 18.58 31.64
C ALA A 27 -7.71 18.39 30.76
N GLN A 28 -6.87 17.40 31.07
CA GLN A 28 -5.69 17.04 30.27
C GLN A 28 -6.07 16.23 29.01
N SER A 29 -7.17 15.45 29.06
CA SER A 29 -7.64 14.66 27.91
C SER A 29 -8.55 15.42 26.93
N LYS A 30 -9.25 16.47 27.37
CA LYS A 30 -10.11 17.32 26.51
C LYS A 30 -9.42 18.00 25.32
N PRO A 31 -8.26 18.66 25.47
CA PRO A 31 -7.57 19.26 24.32
C PRO A 31 -7.12 18.19 23.31
N ILE A 32 -6.83 16.97 23.78
CA ILE A 32 -6.52 15.82 22.93
C ILE A 32 -7.77 15.41 22.12
N ALA A 33 -8.93 15.27 22.77
CA ALA A 33 -10.18 14.90 22.11
C ALA A 33 -10.68 15.92 21.08
N LYS A 34 -10.67 17.22 21.40
CA LYS A 34 -11.08 18.28 20.45
C LYS A 34 -10.18 18.35 19.21
N SER A 35 -8.88 18.15 19.41
CA SER A 35 -7.95 18.12 18.29
C SER A 35 -8.21 16.91 17.36
N ASN A 36 -8.76 15.81 17.88
CA ASN A 36 -9.10 14.61 17.10
C ASN A 36 -10.28 14.86 16.16
N GLU A 37 -11.32 15.55 16.62
CA GLU A 37 -12.52 15.87 15.84
C GLU A 37 -12.22 16.81 14.66
N GLU A 38 -11.39 17.84 14.87
CA GLU A 38 -11.00 18.79 13.81
C GLU A 38 -10.14 18.13 12.72
N GLU A 39 -9.29 17.15 13.09
CA GLU A 39 -8.46 16.43 12.13
C GLU A 39 -9.24 15.35 11.36
N GLU A 40 -10.30 14.77 11.94
CA GLU A 40 -11.22 13.86 11.25
C GLU A 40 -12.02 14.57 10.14
N GLU A 41 -12.50 15.79 10.39
CA GLU A 41 -13.14 16.62 9.35
C GLU A 41 -12.15 17.02 8.24
N GLU A 42 -10.91 17.35 8.59
CA GLU A 42 -9.88 17.69 7.59
C GLU A 42 -9.45 16.48 6.75
N LYS A 43 -9.36 15.28 7.36
CA LYS A 43 -9.10 14.01 6.65
C LYS A 43 -10.23 13.60 5.71
N LYS A 44 -11.51 13.82 6.09
CA LYS A 44 -12.65 13.62 5.18
C LYS A 44 -12.57 14.54 3.95
N LYS A 45 -12.13 15.79 4.11
CA LYS A 45 -11.93 16.73 2.98
C LYS A 45 -10.70 16.41 2.13
N LYS A 46 -9.61 15.88 2.70
CA LYS A 46 -8.35 15.58 1.99
C LYS A 46 -8.37 14.31 1.13
N LYS A 47 -9.37 13.41 1.26
CA LYS A 47 -9.53 12.24 0.36
C LYS A 47 -9.66 12.62 -1.14
N ASN A 48 -9.92 13.89 -1.47
CA ASN A 48 -10.08 14.36 -2.86
C ASN A 48 -8.92 15.22 -3.43
N LYS A 49 -7.81 15.47 -2.73
CA LYS A 49 -6.70 16.28 -3.29
C LYS A 49 -5.30 15.72 -2.97
N LYS A 50 -4.47 15.64 -4.02
CA LYS A 50 -3.04 15.25 -4.06
C LYS A 50 -2.20 15.85 -2.92
N PRO A 51 -1.14 15.16 -2.45
CA PRO A 51 -0.43 15.53 -1.24
C PRO A 51 0.50 16.72 -1.48
N ASN A 52 0.55 17.67 -0.54
CA ASN A 52 1.71 18.56 -0.43
C ASN A 52 2.00 18.88 1.05
N LYS A 53 3.22 18.51 1.46
CA LYS A 53 4.01 18.86 2.65
C LYS A 53 3.41 18.61 4.05
N MET A 54 4.03 17.64 4.73
CA MET A 54 3.87 17.33 6.15
C MET A 54 4.35 18.50 7.03
N LYS A 55 3.46 19.06 7.84
CA LYS A 55 3.81 19.80 9.05
C LYS A 55 3.93 18.78 10.19
N GLN A 56 5.10 18.71 10.82
CA GLN A 56 5.28 17.99 12.09
C GLN A 56 4.59 18.78 13.20
N ASN A 57 3.46 18.28 13.70
CA ASN A 57 2.86 18.68 14.96
C ASN A 57 3.25 17.66 16.04
N LYS A 58 3.93 18.16 17.08
CA LYS A 58 4.63 17.42 18.14
C LYS A 58 3.73 16.72 19.18
N ASN A 59 2.47 16.44 18.86
CA ASN A 59 1.53 15.91 19.85
C ASN A 59 0.96 14.58 19.37
N GLY A 60 1.55 13.50 19.90
CA GLY A 60 1.13 12.13 19.67
C GLY A 60 -0.29 11.90 20.16
N LYS A 61 -1.23 11.97 19.23
CA LYS A 61 -2.45 11.17 19.30
C LYS A 61 -2.02 9.70 19.19
N ASN A 62 -2.74 8.76 19.79
CA ASN A 62 -2.68 7.37 19.34
C ASN A 62 -3.24 7.36 17.92
N ILE A 63 -2.41 7.73 16.95
CA ILE A 63 -2.73 7.72 15.54
C ILE A 63 -2.75 6.22 15.22
N GLU A 64 -3.95 5.63 15.18
CA GLU A 64 -4.17 4.45 14.36
C GLU A 64 -3.47 4.70 13.04
N LEU A 65 -2.53 3.80 12.68
CA LEU A 65 -1.73 3.95 11.48
C LEU A 65 -2.69 4.36 10.36
N PRO A 66 -2.47 5.50 9.67
CA PRO A 66 -3.37 5.94 8.63
C PRO A 66 -3.57 4.74 7.69
N PRO A 67 -4.83 4.31 7.47
CA PRO A 67 -5.08 3.08 6.72
C PRO A 67 -4.32 3.18 5.40
N PRO A 68 -3.57 2.13 5.01
CA PRO A 68 -2.81 2.17 3.79
C PRO A 68 -3.73 2.63 2.66
N PRO A 69 -3.26 3.51 1.76
CA PRO A 69 -4.10 4.02 0.70
C PRO A 69 -4.62 2.85 -0.13
N LYS A 70 -5.94 2.76 -0.29
CA LYS A 70 -6.59 1.70 -1.09
C LYS A 70 -5.90 1.57 -2.43
N THR A 71 -5.30 0.42 -2.72
CA THR A 71 -4.68 0.19 -4.02
C THR A 71 -5.80 -0.11 -5.02
N SER A 72 -5.81 0.61 -6.15
CA SER A 72 -6.84 0.43 -7.18
C SER A 72 -6.49 -0.74 -8.08
N TRP A 73 -7.46 -1.58 -8.46
CA TRP A 73 -7.22 -2.77 -9.31
C TRP A 73 -6.49 -2.48 -10.62
N ILE A 74 -6.76 -1.33 -11.25
CA ILE A 74 -6.04 -0.89 -12.45
C ILE A 74 -4.56 -0.58 -12.15
N SER A 75 -4.25 -0.01 -10.99
CA SER A 75 -2.88 0.23 -10.56
C SER A 75 -2.11 -1.08 -10.36
N LEU A 76 -2.79 -2.15 -9.93
CA LEU A 76 -2.18 -3.46 -9.74
C LEU A 76 -1.80 -4.10 -11.07
N VAL A 77 -2.70 -4.02 -12.06
CA VAL A 77 -2.42 -4.50 -13.42
C VAL A 77 -1.23 -3.75 -14.03
N ILE A 78 -1.17 -2.42 -13.87
CA ILE A 78 -0.05 -1.62 -14.37
C ILE A 78 1.25 -2.01 -13.66
N LYS A 79 1.21 -2.24 -12.34
CA LYS A 79 2.36 -2.68 -11.56
C LYS A 79 2.88 -4.05 -12.01
N GLN A 80 1.99 -4.98 -12.37
CA GLN A 80 2.37 -6.28 -12.92
C GLN A 80 3.10 -6.14 -14.27
N PHE A 81 2.70 -5.20 -15.13
CA PHE A 81 3.45 -4.91 -16.36
C PHE A 81 4.87 -4.37 -16.13
N GLN A 82 5.19 -3.87 -14.93
CA GLN A 82 6.54 -3.42 -14.55
C GLN A 82 7.36 -4.54 -13.87
N ASP A 83 6.79 -5.72 -13.65
CA ASP A 83 7.51 -6.85 -13.09
C ASP A 83 8.56 -7.37 -14.09
N MET A 84 9.77 -7.61 -13.62
CA MET A 84 10.86 -8.14 -14.44
C MET A 84 10.48 -9.47 -15.11
N LEU A 85 9.70 -10.33 -14.45
CA LEU A 85 9.21 -11.58 -15.03
C LEU A 85 8.24 -11.33 -16.18
N VAL A 86 7.28 -10.41 -16.02
CA VAL A 86 6.33 -10.03 -17.08
C VAL A 86 7.06 -9.39 -18.25
N LEU A 87 8.06 -8.56 -17.99
CA LEU A 87 8.90 -7.94 -19.02
C LEU A 87 9.66 -8.99 -19.85
N ILE A 88 10.23 -10.01 -19.18
CA ILE A 88 10.91 -11.12 -19.85
C ILE A 88 9.94 -11.91 -20.73
N LEU A 89 8.73 -12.20 -20.24
CA LEU A 89 7.71 -12.88 -21.03
C LEU A 89 7.25 -12.05 -22.23
N LEU A 90 7.08 -10.74 -22.05
CA LEU A 90 6.75 -9.84 -23.14
C LEU A 90 7.86 -9.81 -24.19
N GLY A 91 9.12 -9.76 -23.77
CA GLY A 91 10.28 -9.90 -24.66
C GLY A 91 10.28 -11.22 -25.41
N ALA A 92 9.98 -12.33 -24.73
CA ALA A 92 9.84 -13.65 -25.36
C ALA A 92 8.69 -13.69 -26.39
N ALA A 93 7.54 -13.06 -26.10
CA ALA A 93 6.43 -12.96 -27.04
C ALA A 93 6.83 -12.19 -28.31
N VAL A 94 7.56 -11.09 -28.16
CA VAL A 94 8.05 -10.30 -29.30
C VAL A 94 9.07 -11.11 -30.12
N ILE A 95 10.03 -11.76 -29.46
CA ILE A 95 11.04 -12.58 -30.16
C ILE A 95 10.36 -13.74 -30.88
N SER A 96 9.45 -14.47 -30.23
CA SER A 96 8.70 -15.57 -30.82
C SER A 96 7.85 -15.10 -32.01
N PHE A 97 7.19 -13.94 -31.90
CA PHE A 97 6.44 -13.36 -33.00
C PHE A 97 7.34 -12.99 -34.19
N VAL A 98 8.48 -12.35 -33.95
CA VAL A 98 9.43 -11.98 -35.01
C VAL A 98 10.03 -13.22 -35.67
N LEU A 99 10.41 -14.25 -34.91
CA LEU A 99 10.89 -15.51 -35.46
C LEU A 99 9.82 -16.18 -36.32
N SER A 100 8.58 -16.25 -35.83
CA SER A 100 7.48 -16.82 -36.61
C SER A 100 7.11 -15.99 -37.84
N TRP A 101 7.38 -14.67 -37.84
CA TRP A 101 7.16 -13.83 -39.01
C TRP A 101 8.23 -14.05 -40.10
N LEU A 102 9.46 -14.37 -39.70
CA LEU A 102 10.59 -14.62 -40.61
C LEU A 102 10.64 -16.06 -41.13
N GLU A 103 9.94 -16.99 -40.49
CA GLU A 103 9.96 -18.40 -40.83
C GLU A 103 8.90 -18.72 -41.90
N GLU A 104 9.35 -18.87 -43.15
CA GLU A 104 8.49 -19.26 -44.28
C GLU A 104 8.18 -20.76 -44.22
N GLY A 105 6.90 -21.10 -44.00
CA GLY A 105 6.41 -22.50 -44.02
C GLY A 105 5.64 -22.95 -42.79
N LYS A 106 5.56 -22.12 -41.73
CA LYS A 106 4.67 -22.38 -40.59
C LYS A 106 3.21 -22.25 -41.00
N SER A 107 2.38 -23.16 -40.49
CA SER A 107 0.94 -23.08 -40.66
C SER A 107 0.40 -21.90 -39.84
N TYR A 108 -0.63 -21.19 -40.35
CA TYR A 108 -1.26 -20.06 -39.65
C TYR A 108 -1.64 -20.37 -38.20
N TRP A 109 -1.98 -21.64 -37.92
CA TRP A 109 -2.29 -22.11 -36.57
C TRP A 109 -1.07 -22.04 -35.64
N GLU A 110 0.09 -22.48 -36.08
CA GLU A 110 1.32 -22.50 -35.28
C GLU A 110 1.80 -21.09 -34.96
N THR A 111 1.73 -20.19 -35.95
CA THR A 111 2.08 -18.76 -35.81
C THR A 111 1.23 -18.01 -34.77
N ILE A 112 -0.02 -18.43 -34.56
CA ILE A 112 -0.92 -17.82 -33.57
C ILE A 112 -0.78 -18.47 -32.20
N VAL A 113 -0.57 -19.79 -32.14
CA VAL A 113 -0.51 -20.54 -30.88
C VAL A 113 0.70 -20.11 -30.04
N GLU A 114 1.88 -19.94 -30.65
CA GLU A 114 3.10 -19.54 -29.93
C GLU A 114 2.93 -18.21 -29.16
N PRO A 115 2.55 -17.09 -29.79
CA PRO A 115 2.29 -15.83 -29.09
C PRO A 115 1.08 -15.90 -28.16
N SER A 116 0.04 -16.66 -28.53
CA SER A 116 -1.17 -16.84 -27.72
C SER A 116 -0.88 -17.48 -26.36
N VAL A 117 0.00 -18.49 -26.30
CA VAL A 117 0.33 -19.16 -25.04
C VAL A 117 1.07 -18.19 -24.11
N ILE A 118 1.99 -17.38 -24.63
CA ILE A 118 2.72 -16.39 -23.83
C ILE A 118 1.77 -15.31 -23.32
N LEU A 119 0.84 -14.85 -24.17
CA LEU A 119 -0.21 -13.90 -23.77
C LEU A 119 -1.12 -14.47 -22.67
N LEU A 120 -1.47 -15.75 -22.75
CA LEU A 120 -2.25 -16.44 -21.72
C LEU A 120 -1.50 -16.48 -20.39
N ILE A 121 -0.18 -16.74 -20.40
CA ILE A 121 0.63 -16.72 -19.17
C ILE A 121 0.65 -15.31 -18.57
N LEU A 122 0.74 -14.25 -19.39
CA LEU A 122 0.67 -12.87 -18.91
C LEU A 122 -0.67 -12.55 -18.22
N ILE A 123 -1.78 -13.01 -18.79
CA ILE A 123 -3.11 -12.86 -18.19
C ILE A 123 -3.19 -13.61 -16.86
N CYS A 124 -2.73 -14.87 -16.82
CA CYS A 124 -2.68 -15.66 -15.59
C CYS A 124 -1.83 -14.98 -14.51
N ASN A 125 -0.67 -14.43 -14.88
CA ASN A 125 0.22 -13.72 -13.96
C ASN A 125 -0.48 -12.49 -13.37
N ALA A 126 -1.13 -11.68 -14.22
CA ALA A 126 -1.91 -10.52 -13.77
C ALA A 126 -3.05 -10.90 -12.81
N VAL A 127 -3.80 -11.96 -13.10
CA VAL A 127 -4.91 -12.44 -12.25
C VAL A 127 -4.39 -12.93 -10.89
N VAL A 128 -3.34 -13.75 -10.88
CA VAL A 128 -2.71 -14.24 -9.64
C VAL A 128 -2.15 -13.07 -8.82
N GLY A 129 -1.53 -12.08 -9.45
CA GLY A 129 -1.05 -10.87 -8.79
C GLY A 129 -2.16 -10.07 -8.09
N VAL A 130 -3.30 -9.87 -8.76
CA VAL A 130 -4.46 -9.17 -8.16
C VAL A 130 -5.07 -9.98 -7.02
N TRP A 131 -5.14 -11.32 -7.16
CA TRP A 131 -5.68 -12.17 -6.11
C TRP A 131 -4.79 -12.18 -4.86
N GLN A 132 -3.47 -12.23 -5.03
CA GLN A 132 -2.53 -12.15 -3.91
C GLN A 132 -2.65 -10.81 -3.16
N GLU A 133 -2.80 -9.69 -3.88
CA GLU A 133 -2.93 -8.38 -3.24
C GLU A 133 -4.29 -8.23 -2.52
N SER A 134 -5.38 -8.75 -3.11
CA SER A 134 -6.69 -8.76 -2.45
C SER A 134 -6.68 -9.60 -1.18
N SER A 135 -5.97 -10.74 -1.17
CA SER A 135 -5.88 -11.62 0.00
C SER A 135 -5.03 -11.00 1.12
N ALA A 136 -4.04 -10.16 0.78
CA ALA A 136 -3.22 -9.45 1.77
C ALA A 136 -3.99 -8.30 2.42
N GLU A 137 -4.89 -7.65 1.69
CA GLU A 137 -5.73 -6.57 2.21
C GLU A 137 -6.77 -7.11 3.21
N GLU A 138 -7.35 -8.30 2.96
CA GLU A 138 -8.28 -8.99 3.87
C GLU A 138 -7.63 -9.46 5.19
N ALA A 139 -6.31 -9.65 5.24
CA ALA A 139 -5.61 -10.06 6.46
C ALA A 139 -5.24 -8.89 7.39
N ILE A 140 -5.31 -7.65 6.90
CA ILE A 140 -5.02 -6.43 7.67
C ILE A 140 -6.29 -5.81 8.26
N GLU A 141 -7.45 -6.07 7.65
CA GLU A 141 -8.77 -5.68 8.16
C GLU A 141 -9.33 -6.71 9.16
#